data_AF-A0A328YKM4-F1
#
_entry.id   AF-A0A328YKM4-F1
#
_cell.length_a   1.000
_cell.length_b   1.000
_cell.length_c   1.000
_cell.angle_alpha   90.00
_cell.angle_beta   90.00
_cell.angle_gamma   90.00
#
_symmetry.space_group_name_H-M   'P 1'
#
loop_
_entity.id
_entity.type
_entity.pdbx_description
1 polymer ?
#
loop_
_entity_poly.entity_id
_entity_poly.type
_entity_poly.pdbx_seq_one_letter_code
_entity_poly.pdbx_strand_id
1 'polypeptide(L)'
;MMNNMLLPLEYKEKFIKFSKIHIEFHEKHKKFRINYSWLDELNQDVFHDQIDEFVEGLKTILISNNNNLLIVDELLVIIQDRITYYTINKIQEFSSFSNFGTLISKVNYDIEYDVLEPYTIDKVLNYNFNAEAQDDILLYCFFTHKDRTNNYNKPLDFEKVKLFFFLNQFYKSLVYFEEKINIIKNAIQVYGVTDLSHYFSDKKAPENKCNIKLDKNSSAFLFKLLIEAKLIYMDENEAKSESNIKKFAETHFNYTDSNNLCKPLTDFSKEYSKLKGSSKKNNQLKVLKILSSYISKKIDYLNK
;
A
#
# COMPACT_ATOMS: atom_id res chain seq x y z
N MET A 1 2.07 35.94 -17.25
CA MET A 1 1.38 34.66 -17.00
C MET A 1 2.45 33.61 -16.74
N MET A 2 2.77 33.35 -15.46
CA MET A 2 3.65 32.24 -15.10
C MET A 2 2.79 30.98 -15.05
N ASN A 3 3.12 30.01 -15.89
CA ASN A 3 2.56 28.67 -15.82
C ASN A 3 3.00 28.07 -14.48
N ASN A 4 2.11 28.12 -13.47
CA ASN A 4 2.29 27.39 -12.22
C ASN A 4 2.16 25.89 -12.50
N MET A 5 3.17 25.28 -13.11
CA MET A 5 3.27 23.83 -13.09
C MET A 5 3.62 23.42 -11.66
N LEU A 6 2.62 22.87 -10.95
CA LEU A 6 2.75 22.42 -9.57
C LEU A 6 3.84 21.34 -9.44
N LEU A 7 3.97 20.48 -10.44
CA LEU A 7 4.96 19.41 -10.54
C LEU A 7 5.87 19.66 -11.75
N PRO A 8 7.21 19.47 -11.65
CA PRO A 8 8.10 19.55 -12.81
C PRO A 8 7.60 18.65 -13.94
N LEU A 9 7.48 19.21 -15.16
CA LEU A 9 6.88 18.51 -16.31
C LEU A 9 7.55 17.16 -16.57
N GLU A 10 8.88 17.12 -16.53
CA GLU A 10 9.66 15.90 -16.77
C GLU A 10 9.34 14.80 -15.75
N TYR A 11 9.20 15.16 -14.47
CA TYR A 11 8.83 14.20 -13.42
C TYR A 11 7.41 13.68 -13.65
N LYS A 12 6.46 14.58 -13.98
CA LYS A 12 5.07 14.22 -14.28
C LYS A 12 4.99 13.25 -15.44
N GLU A 13 5.72 13.50 -16.52
CA GLU A 13 5.74 12.65 -17.71
C GLU A 13 6.32 11.27 -17.40
N LYS A 14 7.44 11.21 -16.67
CA LYS A 14 8.04 9.95 -16.21
C LYS A 14 7.05 9.15 -15.35
N PHE A 15 6.38 9.82 -14.41
CA PHE A 15 5.39 9.19 -13.54
C PHE A 15 4.19 8.64 -14.32
N ILE A 16 3.62 9.44 -15.23
CA ILE A 16 2.50 9.01 -16.08
C ILE A 16 2.94 7.83 -16.97
N LYS A 17 4.14 7.88 -17.54
CA LYS A 17 4.68 6.81 -18.37
C LYS A 17 4.85 5.53 -17.57
N PHE A 18 5.39 5.60 -16.35
CA PHE A 18 5.49 4.43 -15.47
C PHE A 18 4.12 3.85 -15.10
N SER A 19 3.13 4.71 -14.80
CA SER A 19 1.77 4.27 -14.43
C SER A 19 1.01 3.53 -15.54
N LYS A 20 1.52 3.61 -16.78
CA LYS A 20 0.94 2.98 -17.97
C LYS A 20 1.88 1.89 -18.47
N ILE A 21 1.45 0.64 -18.40
CA ILE A 21 2.24 -0.45 -18.94
C ILE A 21 2.20 -0.42 -20.46
N HIS A 22 3.37 -0.45 -21.08
CA HIS A 22 3.51 -0.65 -22.52
C HIS A 22 3.90 -2.09 -22.78
N ILE A 23 3.09 -2.81 -23.56
CA ILE A 23 3.31 -4.23 -23.83
C ILE A 23 3.53 -4.43 -25.32
N GLU A 24 4.61 -5.13 -25.66
CA GLU A 24 4.92 -5.51 -27.03
C GLU A 24 5.02 -7.03 -27.16
N PHE A 25 4.53 -7.56 -28.28
CA PHE A 25 4.82 -8.92 -28.71
C PHE A 25 5.73 -8.88 -29.92
N HIS A 26 6.93 -9.41 -29.77
CA HIS A 26 7.93 -9.45 -30.83
C HIS A 26 7.72 -10.66 -31.74
N GLU A 27 7.38 -10.43 -33.00
CA GLU A 27 6.93 -11.51 -33.88
C GLU A 27 8.05 -12.46 -34.34
N LYS A 28 9.28 -11.95 -34.53
CA LYS A 28 10.47 -12.74 -34.86
C LYS A 28 10.85 -13.70 -33.73
N HIS A 29 11.06 -13.16 -32.54
CA HIS A 29 11.52 -13.90 -31.35
C HIS A 29 10.39 -14.66 -30.62
N LYS A 30 9.13 -14.34 -30.89
CA LYS A 30 7.94 -14.88 -30.19
C LYS A 30 7.95 -14.61 -28.68
N LYS A 31 8.52 -13.48 -28.27
CA LYS A 31 8.67 -13.06 -26.87
C LYS A 31 7.89 -11.78 -26.59
N PHE A 32 7.49 -11.60 -25.34
CA PHE A 32 6.88 -10.35 -24.87
C PHE A 32 7.92 -9.40 -24.30
N ARG A 33 7.61 -8.10 -24.36
CA ARG A 33 8.34 -7.03 -23.68
C ARG A 33 7.37 -6.17 -22.89
N ILE A 34 7.82 -5.69 -21.74
CA ILE A 34 7.14 -4.66 -20.96
C ILE A 34 8.06 -3.45 -20.88
N ASN A 35 7.54 -2.26 -21.16
CA ASN A 35 8.27 -0.99 -21.07
C ASN A 35 9.65 -1.05 -21.76
N TYR A 36 9.70 -1.73 -22.90
CA TYR A 36 10.89 -1.93 -23.73
C TYR A 36 11.97 -2.88 -23.14
N SER A 37 11.68 -3.65 -22.09
CA SER A 37 12.57 -4.71 -21.60
C SER A 37 12.01 -6.09 -21.92
N TRP A 38 12.89 -7.06 -22.21
CA TRP A 38 12.49 -8.46 -22.36
C TRP A 38 12.05 -9.00 -21.00
N LEU A 39 11.01 -9.82 -20.96
CA LEU A 39 10.56 -10.40 -19.67
C LEU A 39 11.63 -11.26 -19.00
N ASP A 40 12.54 -11.84 -19.78
CA ASP A 40 13.66 -12.65 -19.29
C ASP A 40 14.78 -11.80 -18.65
N GLU A 41 14.77 -10.47 -18.83
CA GLU A 41 15.72 -9.53 -18.19
C GLU A 41 15.20 -8.99 -16.85
N LEU A 42 13.90 -9.10 -16.60
CA LEU A 42 13.26 -8.49 -15.46
C LEU A 42 13.39 -9.38 -14.23
N ASN A 43 13.86 -8.79 -13.13
CA ASN A 43 13.72 -9.41 -11.81
C ASN A 43 12.29 -9.17 -11.27
N GLN A 44 11.89 -9.91 -10.23
CA GLN A 44 10.55 -9.83 -9.66
C GLN A 44 10.24 -8.48 -8.95
N ASP A 45 11.29 -7.77 -8.54
CA ASP A 45 11.21 -6.54 -7.72
C ASP A 45 11.37 -5.26 -8.54
N VAL A 46 11.56 -5.38 -9.86
CA VAL A 46 11.97 -4.28 -10.76
C VAL A 46 11.06 -3.06 -10.68
N PHE A 47 9.76 -3.28 -10.48
CA PHE A 47 8.80 -2.18 -10.36
C PHE A 47 8.83 -1.51 -8.99
N HIS A 48 9.14 -2.26 -7.92
CA HIS A 48 9.31 -1.68 -6.58
C HIS A 48 10.57 -0.81 -6.55
N ASP A 49 11.68 -1.29 -7.11
CA ASP A 49 12.93 -0.53 -7.23
C ASP A 49 12.70 0.81 -7.95
N GLN A 50 11.97 0.78 -9.07
CA GLN A 50 11.61 1.99 -9.82
C GLN A 50 10.73 2.94 -9.00
N ILE A 51 9.77 2.41 -8.23
CA ILE A 51 8.91 3.23 -7.36
C ILE A 51 9.72 3.91 -6.27
N ASP A 52 10.67 3.21 -5.65
CA ASP A 52 11.50 3.80 -4.61
C ASP A 52 12.34 4.96 -5.18
N GLU A 53 12.87 4.83 -6.40
CA GLU A 53 13.52 5.94 -7.12
C GLU A 53 12.56 7.12 -7.35
N PHE A 54 11.32 6.86 -7.80
CA PHE A 54 10.31 7.90 -7.95
C PHE A 54 10.02 8.61 -6.63
N VAL A 55 9.89 7.85 -5.54
CA VAL A 55 9.59 8.38 -4.20
C VAL A 55 10.72 9.28 -3.71
N GLU A 56 11.99 8.91 -3.91
CA GLU A 56 13.12 9.79 -3.57
C GLU A 56 13.13 11.08 -4.39
N GLY A 57 12.86 10.98 -5.70
CA GLY A 57 12.71 12.16 -6.56
C GLY A 57 11.56 13.07 -6.11
N LEU A 58 10.43 12.49 -5.69
CA LEU A 58 9.28 13.23 -5.19
C LEU A 58 9.61 14.01 -3.91
N LYS A 59 10.34 13.40 -2.97
CA LYS A 59 10.74 14.08 -1.72
C LYS A 59 11.51 15.37 -2.01
N THR A 60 12.46 15.32 -2.94
CA THR A 60 13.27 16.47 -3.34
C THR A 60 12.39 17.60 -3.89
N ILE A 61 11.40 17.25 -4.72
CA ILE A 61 10.44 18.20 -5.29
C ILE A 61 9.57 18.83 -4.20
N LEU A 62 9.05 18.02 -3.26
CA LEU A 62 8.17 18.49 -2.20
C LEU A 62 8.89 19.42 -1.22
N ILE A 63 10.14 19.10 -0.83
CA ILE A 63 10.95 19.98 0.03
C ILE A 63 11.16 21.36 -0.60
N SER A 64 11.22 21.42 -1.93
CA SER A 64 11.51 22.62 -2.69
C SER A 64 10.25 23.40 -3.12
N ASN A 65 9.05 22.95 -2.77
CA ASN A 65 7.79 23.53 -3.23
C ASN A 65 6.87 23.91 -2.05
N ASN A 66 5.96 24.85 -2.27
CA ASN A 66 4.98 25.29 -1.27
C ASN A 66 3.60 24.64 -1.47
N ASN A 67 3.35 23.97 -2.60
CA ASN A 67 2.07 23.38 -2.97
C ASN A 67 2.04 21.85 -2.78
N ASN A 68 2.68 21.36 -1.73
CA ASN A 68 3.02 19.94 -1.56
C ASN A 68 1.81 19.02 -1.54
N LEU A 69 0.71 19.43 -0.89
CA LEU A 69 -0.53 18.65 -0.88
C LEU A 69 -1.18 18.57 -2.26
N LEU A 70 -1.17 19.66 -3.03
CA LEU A 70 -1.75 19.67 -4.39
C LEU A 70 -0.97 18.74 -5.32
N ILE A 71 0.37 18.73 -5.22
CA ILE A 71 1.23 17.83 -5.98
C ILE A 71 0.91 16.37 -5.66
N VAL A 72 0.84 16.04 -4.37
CA VAL A 72 0.56 14.68 -3.92
C VAL A 72 -0.84 14.23 -4.31
N ASP A 73 -1.84 15.10 -4.20
CA ASP A 73 -3.21 14.83 -4.65
C ASP A 73 -3.28 14.57 -6.15
N GLU A 74 -2.56 15.35 -6.96
CA GLU A 74 -2.49 15.15 -8.41
C GLU A 74 -1.90 13.77 -8.78
N LEU A 75 -0.82 13.37 -8.10
CA LEU A 75 -0.19 12.06 -8.31
C LEU A 75 -1.09 10.90 -7.89
N LEU A 76 -1.81 11.04 -6.77
CA LEU A 76 -2.79 10.04 -6.32
C LEU A 76 -3.90 9.84 -7.35
N VAL A 77 -4.47 10.91 -7.90
CA VAL A 77 -5.51 10.81 -8.95
C VAL A 77 -4.99 10.01 -10.14
N ILE A 78 -3.76 10.29 -10.60
CA ILE A 78 -3.17 9.57 -11.74
C ILE A 78 -3.02 8.07 -11.45
N ILE A 79 -2.52 7.70 -10.27
CA ILE A 79 -2.36 6.28 -9.90
C ILE A 79 -3.72 5.59 -9.73
N GLN A 80 -4.65 6.23 -9.02
CA GLN A 80 -5.98 5.66 -8.74
C GLN A 80 -6.76 5.42 -10.03
N ASP A 81 -6.70 6.33 -10.99
CA ASP A 81 -7.29 6.14 -12.32
C ASP A 81 -6.71 4.89 -13.02
N ARG A 82 -5.41 4.65 -12.88
CA ARG A 82 -4.74 3.49 -13.49
C ARG A 82 -5.07 2.20 -12.76
N ILE A 83 -5.02 2.17 -11.43
CA ILE A 83 -5.43 1.03 -10.62
C ILE A 83 -6.88 0.65 -10.95
N THR A 84 -7.78 1.64 -11.02
CA THR A 84 -9.18 1.43 -11.38
C THR A 84 -9.31 0.82 -12.77
N TYR A 85 -8.62 1.36 -13.77
CA TYR A 85 -8.59 0.82 -15.12
C TYR A 85 -8.15 -0.66 -15.13
N TYR A 86 -7.04 -1.00 -14.48
CA TYR A 86 -6.55 -2.38 -14.47
C TYR A 86 -7.44 -3.34 -13.67
N THR A 87 -8.10 -2.84 -12.63
CA THR A 87 -9.07 -3.59 -11.84
C THR A 87 -10.31 -3.94 -12.67
N ILE A 88 -10.87 -2.95 -13.39
CA ILE A 88 -12.02 -3.16 -14.30
C ILE A 88 -11.66 -4.19 -15.39
N ASN A 89 -10.45 -4.10 -15.93
CA ASN A 89 -9.96 -5.03 -16.95
C ASN A 89 -9.47 -6.37 -16.39
N LYS A 90 -9.55 -6.58 -15.07
CA LYS A 90 -9.20 -7.82 -14.37
C LYS A 90 -7.78 -8.29 -14.70
N ILE A 91 -6.79 -7.40 -14.63
CA ILE A 91 -5.38 -7.69 -14.99
C ILE A 91 -4.79 -8.89 -14.23
N GLN A 92 -5.30 -9.17 -13.03
CA GLN A 92 -4.85 -10.25 -12.17
C GLN A 92 -5.46 -11.61 -12.52
N GLU A 93 -6.42 -11.68 -13.44
CA GLU A 93 -7.03 -12.92 -13.89
C GLU A 93 -6.38 -13.41 -15.19
N PHE A 94 -5.76 -14.60 -15.18
CA PHE A 94 -5.11 -15.16 -16.37
C PHE A 94 -6.07 -15.29 -17.56
N SER A 95 -7.35 -15.57 -17.29
CA SER A 95 -8.43 -15.63 -18.30
C SER A 95 -8.69 -14.30 -19.00
N SER A 96 -8.30 -13.16 -18.41
CA SER A 96 -8.53 -11.82 -18.95
C SER A 96 -7.52 -11.42 -20.02
N PHE A 97 -6.60 -12.32 -20.42
CA PHE A 97 -5.59 -12.03 -21.43
C PHE A 97 -6.17 -11.50 -22.74
N SER A 98 -7.38 -11.94 -23.12
CA SER A 98 -8.12 -11.41 -24.28
C SER A 98 -8.46 -9.93 -24.15
N ASN A 99 -8.71 -9.44 -22.94
CA ASN A 99 -9.02 -8.03 -22.66
C ASN A 99 -7.80 -7.14 -22.87
N PHE A 100 -6.59 -7.68 -22.69
CA PHE A 100 -5.33 -6.98 -22.93
C PHE A 100 -4.81 -7.15 -24.35
N GLY A 101 -5.43 -8.00 -25.18
CA GLY A 101 -4.99 -8.25 -26.54
C GLY A 101 -4.90 -6.97 -27.40
N THR A 102 -5.74 -5.97 -27.14
CA THR A 102 -5.74 -4.67 -27.81
C THR A 102 -4.63 -3.73 -27.32
N LEU A 103 -4.06 -3.97 -26.13
CA LEU A 103 -2.95 -3.21 -25.56
C LEU A 103 -1.58 -3.76 -25.98
N ILE A 104 -1.55 -4.97 -26.54
CA ILE A 104 -0.32 -5.62 -26.99
C ILE A 104 -0.01 -5.14 -28.41
N SER A 105 1.03 -4.33 -28.53
CA SER A 105 1.55 -3.92 -29.83
C SER A 105 2.36 -5.06 -30.45
N LYS A 106 1.99 -5.50 -31.66
CA LYS A 106 2.80 -6.44 -32.42
C LYS A 106 3.93 -5.68 -33.11
N VAL A 107 5.16 -6.14 -32.90
CA VAL A 107 6.36 -5.48 -33.43
C VAL A 107 7.26 -6.50 -34.13
N ASN A 108 7.97 -6.04 -35.16
CA ASN A 108 8.88 -6.87 -35.94
C ASN A 108 10.10 -6.09 -36.46
N TYR A 109 10.53 -5.07 -35.70
CA TYR A 109 11.78 -4.36 -35.99
C TYR A 109 12.99 -5.22 -35.61
N ASP A 110 14.15 -4.94 -36.19
CA ASP A 110 15.37 -5.65 -35.84
C ASP A 110 15.88 -5.19 -34.46
N ILE A 111 15.89 -6.14 -33.54
CA ILE A 111 16.46 -6.02 -32.20
C ILE A 111 17.07 -7.36 -31.81
N GLU A 112 18.24 -7.31 -31.18
CA GLU A 112 18.91 -8.50 -30.66
C GLU A 112 18.18 -9.06 -29.45
N TYR A 113 18.24 -10.39 -29.31
CA TYR A 113 17.71 -11.12 -28.16
C TYR A 113 18.84 -12.01 -27.65
N ASP A 114 19.72 -11.41 -26.88
CA ASP A 114 20.90 -12.06 -26.29
C ASP A 114 20.69 -12.32 -24.78
N VAL A 115 19.46 -12.66 -24.42
CA VAL A 115 19.06 -12.87 -23.02
C VAL A 115 19.15 -14.35 -22.68
N LEU A 116 19.80 -14.65 -21.56
CA LEU A 116 19.80 -16.00 -21.00
C LEU A 116 18.41 -16.30 -20.45
N GLU A 117 17.78 -17.39 -20.89
CA GLU A 117 16.46 -17.80 -20.40
C GLU A 117 16.59 -18.58 -19.09
N PRO A 118 16.20 -18.02 -17.93
CA PRO A 118 16.35 -18.69 -16.64
C PRO A 118 15.35 -19.85 -16.45
N TYR A 119 14.26 -19.88 -17.24
CA TYR A 119 13.19 -20.86 -17.16
C TYR A 119 12.88 -21.44 -18.54
N THR A 120 12.80 -22.77 -18.62
CA THR A 120 12.37 -23.50 -19.81
C THR A 120 11.15 -24.36 -19.48
N ILE A 121 10.39 -24.74 -20.51
CA ILE A 121 9.22 -25.64 -20.34
C ILE A 121 9.65 -26.94 -19.65
N ASP A 122 10.74 -27.56 -20.09
CA ASP A 122 11.26 -28.80 -19.50
C ASP A 122 11.62 -28.65 -18.02
N LYS A 123 12.22 -27.53 -17.64
CA LYS A 123 12.54 -27.24 -16.23
C LYS A 123 11.27 -27.15 -15.39
N VAL A 124 10.21 -26.53 -15.90
CA VAL A 124 8.92 -26.42 -15.21
C VAL A 124 8.20 -27.76 -15.12
N LEU A 125 8.17 -28.55 -16.19
CA LEU A 125 7.49 -29.85 -16.19
C LEU A 125 8.14 -30.86 -15.24
N ASN A 126 9.45 -30.78 -15.07
CA ASN A 126 10.21 -31.62 -14.13
C ASN A 126 10.34 -31.02 -12.72
N TYR A 127 9.79 -29.83 -12.49
CA TYR A 127 9.88 -29.17 -11.20
C TYR A 127 8.94 -29.84 -10.18
N ASN A 128 9.52 -30.27 -9.07
CA ASN A 128 8.79 -30.82 -7.94
C ASN A 128 8.70 -29.77 -6.83
N PHE A 129 7.51 -29.20 -6.65
CA PHE A 129 7.27 -28.12 -5.69
C PHE A 129 7.48 -28.61 -4.25
N ASN A 130 8.24 -27.85 -3.46
CA ASN A 130 8.44 -28.11 -2.03
C ASN A 130 7.98 -26.90 -1.21
N ALA A 131 6.82 -27.01 -0.58
CA ALA A 131 6.18 -25.93 0.17
C ALA A 131 7.02 -25.34 1.33
N GLU A 132 8.07 -26.03 1.76
CA GLU A 132 8.98 -25.56 2.83
C GLU A 132 10.17 -24.74 2.33
N ALA A 133 10.41 -24.67 1.01
CA ALA A 133 11.47 -23.87 0.43
C ALA A 133 10.98 -22.44 0.12
N GLN A 134 11.86 -21.44 0.27
CA GLN A 134 11.66 -20.11 -0.35
C GLN A 134 11.77 -20.28 -1.87
N ASP A 135 10.67 -20.67 -2.48
CA ASP A 135 10.63 -20.97 -3.90
C ASP A 135 10.64 -19.68 -4.75
N ASP A 136 11.33 -19.78 -5.88
CA ASP A 136 11.30 -18.83 -6.98
C ASP A 136 9.84 -18.57 -7.43
N ILE A 137 9.35 -17.36 -7.19
CA ILE A 137 7.93 -17.02 -7.32
C ILE A 137 7.46 -17.12 -8.78
N LEU A 138 8.34 -16.83 -9.74
CA LEU A 138 8.03 -16.96 -11.17
C LEU A 138 7.97 -18.44 -11.56
N LEU A 139 8.90 -19.27 -11.08
CA LEU A 139 8.83 -20.72 -11.28
C LEU A 139 7.54 -21.31 -10.70
N TYR A 140 7.15 -20.88 -9.51
CA TYR A 140 5.88 -21.27 -8.89
C TYR A 140 4.67 -20.80 -9.72
N CYS A 141 4.72 -19.59 -10.29
CA CYS A 141 3.67 -19.10 -11.20
C CYS A 141 3.52 -20.00 -12.42
N PHE A 142 4.62 -20.45 -13.03
CA PHE A 142 4.55 -21.43 -14.12
C PHE A 142 3.96 -22.76 -13.63
N PHE A 143 4.47 -23.31 -12.53
CA PHE A 143 3.98 -24.57 -11.98
C PHE A 143 2.46 -24.55 -11.71
N THR A 144 1.91 -23.45 -11.20
CA THR A 144 0.47 -23.34 -10.89
C THR A 144 -0.42 -23.18 -12.13
N HIS A 145 0.13 -22.87 -13.30
CA HIS A 145 -0.63 -22.67 -14.55
C HIS A 145 -0.49 -23.80 -15.55
N LYS A 146 0.35 -24.81 -15.30
CA LYS A 146 0.59 -25.96 -16.19
C LYS A 146 -0.69 -26.66 -16.65
N ASP A 147 -1.64 -26.94 -15.76
CA ASP A 147 -2.88 -27.63 -16.14
C ASP A 147 -3.76 -26.75 -17.04
N ARG A 148 -3.81 -25.45 -16.75
CA ARG A 148 -4.58 -24.47 -17.54
C ARG A 148 -3.99 -24.25 -18.93
N THR A 149 -2.69 -24.48 -19.11
CA THR A 149 -1.98 -24.36 -20.40
C THR A 149 -1.78 -25.70 -21.10
N ASN A 150 -2.41 -26.78 -20.61
CA ASN A 150 -2.22 -28.14 -21.10
C ASN A 150 -0.72 -28.50 -21.19
N ASN A 151 -0.01 -28.35 -20.06
CA ASN A 151 1.42 -28.60 -19.90
C ASN A 151 2.28 -27.85 -20.93
N TYR A 152 1.87 -26.63 -21.29
CA TYR A 152 2.61 -25.78 -22.25
C TYR A 152 2.83 -26.43 -23.62
N ASN A 153 1.92 -27.30 -24.07
CA ASN A 153 2.00 -27.91 -25.40
C ASN A 153 2.11 -26.86 -26.54
N LYS A 154 1.61 -25.64 -26.31
CA LYS A 154 1.90 -24.47 -27.15
C LYS A 154 2.97 -23.62 -26.45
N PRO A 155 4.17 -23.44 -27.04
CA PRO A 155 5.23 -22.63 -26.43
C PRO A 155 4.82 -21.19 -26.10
N LEU A 156 3.92 -20.61 -26.91
CA LEU A 156 3.39 -19.27 -26.65
C LEU A 156 2.63 -19.16 -25.32
N ASP A 157 1.99 -20.24 -24.85
CA ASP A 157 1.28 -20.20 -23.56
C ASP A 157 2.25 -20.08 -22.38
N PHE A 158 3.49 -20.54 -22.53
CA PHE A 158 4.57 -20.29 -21.56
C PHE A 158 4.87 -18.80 -21.46
N GLU A 159 5.08 -18.15 -22.60
CA GLU A 159 5.33 -16.69 -22.68
C GLU A 159 4.14 -15.87 -22.17
N LYS A 160 2.90 -16.32 -22.38
CA LYS A 160 1.71 -15.66 -21.79
C LYS A 160 1.68 -15.76 -20.27
N VAL A 161 2.03 -16.91 -19.69
CA VAL A 161 2.11 -17.04 -18.22
C VAL A 161 3.21 -16.14 -17.65
N LYS A 162 4.35 -16.03 -18.34
CA LYS A 162 5.42 -15.10 -17.98
C LYS A 162 4.92 -13.65 -18.00
N LEU A 163 4.25 -13.24 -19.08
CA LEU A 163 3.67 -11.89 -19.16
C LEU A 163 2.67 -11.67 -18.03
N PHE A 164 1.75 -12.62 -17.80
CA PHE A 164 0.76 -12.55 -16.73
C PHE A 164 1.38 -12.34 -15.34
N PHE A 165 2.51 -13.01 -15.06
CA PHE A 165 3.24 -12.78 -13.82
C PHE A 165 3.68 -11.32 -13.68
N PHE A 166 4.35 -10.77 -14.67
CA PHE A 166 4.84 -9.39 -14.61
C PHE A 166 3.71 -8.35 -14.62
N LEU A 167 2.60 -8.61 -15.30
CA LEU A 167 1.40 -7.76 -15.21
C LEU A 167 0.83 -7.73 -13.79
N ASN A 168 0.82 -8.87 -13.09
CA ASN A 168 0.43 -8.93 -11.68
C ASN A 168 1.39 -8.17 -10.79
N GLN A 169 2.70 -8.33 -11.00
CA GLN A 169 3.70 -7.61 -10.21
C GLN A 169 3.59 -6.10 -10.42
N PHE A 170 3.43 -5.66 -11.67
CA PHE A 170 3.20 -4.27 -11.99
C PHE A 170 1.92 -3.71 -11.35
N TYR A 171 0.81 -4.46 -11.39
CA TYR A 171 -0.42 -4.00 -10.74
C TYR A 171 -0.24 -3.88 -9.21
N LYS A 172 0.37 -4.87 -8.57
CA LYS A 172 0.69 -4.82 -7.13
C LYS A 172 1.61 -3.65 -6.81
N SER A 173 2.60 -3.37 -7.66
CA SER A 173 3.50 -2.25 -7.46
C SER A 173 2.78 -0.91 -7.57
N LEU A 174 1.76 -0.75 -8.43
CA LEU A 174 0.95 0.46 -8.46
C LEU A 174 0.18 0.68 -7.15
N VAL A 175 -0.38 -0.38 -6.55
CA VAL A 175 -1.02 -0.31 -5.23
C VAL A 175 -0.01 0.09 -4.16
N TYR A 176 1.18 -0.53 -4.16
CA TYR A 176 2.29 -0.14 -3.28
C TYR A 176 2.68 1.33 -3.47
N PHE A 177 2.71 1.82 -4.71
CA PHE A 177 3.03 3.22 -5.00
C PHE A 177 1.95 4.17 -4.45
N GLU A 178 0.68 3.82 -4.61
CA GLU A 178 -0.43 4.57 -4.00
C GLU A 178 -0.27 4.66 -2.48
N GLU A 179 0.06 3.55 -1.82
CA GLU A 179 0.30 3.51 -0.38
C GLU A 179 1.46 4.45 0.03
N LYS A 180 2.58 4.40 -0.70
CA LYS A 180 3.74 5.29 -0.44
C LYS A 180 3.37 6.76 -0.58
N ILE A 181 2.63 7.13 -1.62
CA ILE A 181 2.19 8.52 -1.82
C ILE A 181 1.19 8.95 -0.74
N ASN A 182 0.29 8.06 -0.31
CA ASN A 182 -0.61 8.35 0.82
C ASN A 182 0.16 8.55 2.14
N ILE A 183 1.23 7.78 2.39
CA ILE A 183 2.12 8.00 3.54
C ILE A 183 2.75 9.39 3.46
N ILE A 184 3.24 9.81 2.28
CA ILE A 184 3.77 11.16 2.05
C ILE A 184 2.69 12.22 2.36
N LYS A 185 1.48 12.04 1.83
CA LYS A 185 0.35 12.96 2.07
C LYS A 185 0.10 13.14 3.56
N ASN A 186 -0.02 12.03 4.29
CA ASN A 186 -0.27 12.04 5.72
C ASN A 186 0.88 12.71 6.48
N ALA A 187 2.13 12.42 6.12
CA ALA A 187 3.29 13.05 6.74
C ALA A 187 3.28 14.57 6.56
N ILE A 188 3.00 15.07 5.36
CA ILE A 188 2.89 16.51 5.08
C ILE A 188 1.78 17.14 5.93
N GLN A 189 0.61 16.51 6.02
CA GLN A 189 -0.53 17.04 6.78
C GLN A 189 -0.26 17.12 8.29
N VAL A 190 0.47 16.15 8.83
CA VAL A 190 0.71 16.05 10.28
C VAL A 190 1.94 16.86 10.72
N TYR A 191 3.01 16.85 9.92
CA TYR A 191 4.32 17.33 10.34
C TYR A 191 4.88 18.46 9.47
N GLY A 192 4.24 18.78 8.35
CA GLY A 192 4.82 19.66 7.34
C GLY A 192 5.93 18.95 6.55
N VAL A 193 6.68 19.72 5.75
CA VAL A 193 7.56 19.15 4.70
C VAL A 193 9.05 19.21 5.05
N THR A 194 9.40 19.86 6.18
CA THR A 194 10.79 20.16 6.55
C THR A 194 11.63 18.94 6.91
N ASP A 195 11.05 17.75 7.09
CA ASP A 195 11.81 16.52 7.31
C ASP A 195 11.09 15.27 6.79
N LEU A 196 10.91 15.16 5.47
CA LEU A 196 10.35 13.95 4.87
C LEU A 196 11.28 12.73 5.06
N SER A 197 12.58 12.92 5.28
CA SER A 197 13.57 11.85 5.37
C SER A 197 13.33 10.87 6.52
N HIS A 198 12.83 11.36 7.66
CA HIS A 198 12.56 10.55 8.85
C HIS A 198 11.37 9.58 8.71
N TYR A 199 10.47 9.79 7.74
CA TYR A 199 9.24 8.99 7.61
C TYR A 199 9.37 7.80 6.65
N PHE A 200 10.47 7.73 5.88
CA PHE A 200 10.68 6.73 4.83
C PHE A 200 11.94 5.89 5.00
N SER A 201 12.65 6.00 6.14
CA SER A 201 13.69 5.01 6.43
C SER A 201 13.06 3.64 6.60
N ASP A 202 13.57 2.62 5.91
CA ASP A 202 13.12 1.21 5.93
C ASP A 202 13.09 0.53 7.32
N LYS A 203 13.40 1.29 8.38
CA LYS A 203 13.26 0.88 9.77
C LYS A 203 11.98 1.49 10.33
N LYS A 204 10.90 0.74 10.11
CA LYS A 204 9.54 0.94 10.62
C LYS A 204 8.80 2.08 9.94
N ALA A 205 7.92 1.72 9.01
CA ALA A 205 6.76 2.53 8.69
C ALA A 205 6.16 3.03 10.03
N PRO A 206 5.99 4.35 10.25
CA PRO A 206 5.26 4.81 11.42
C PRO A 206 3.86 4.21 11.30
N GLU A 207 3.50 3.34 12.26
CA GLU A 207 2.20 2.68 12.27
C GLU A 207 1.12 3.74 12.07
N ASN A 208 0.25 3.57 11.07
CA ASN A 208 -0.87 4.47 10.81
C ASN A 208 -1.72 4.59 12.09
N LYS A 209 -1.45 5.61 12.92
CA LYS A 209 -2.13 5.79 14.20
C LYS A 209 -3.49 6.42 13.97
N CYS A 210 -4.53 5.81 14.53
CA CYS A 210 -5.88 6.34 14.51
C CYS A 210 -5.98 7.58 15.42
N ASN A 211 -6.54 8.69 14.93
CA ASN A 211 -6.72 9.89 15.75
C ASN A 211 -8.06 9.90 16.49
N ILE A 212 -8.01 9.98 17.81
CA ILE A 212 -9.18 10.13 18.68
C ILE A 212 -9.49 11.62 18.83
N LYS A 213 -10.75 12.01 18.58
CA LYS A 213 -11.28 13.37 18.78
C LYS A 213 -11.54 13.68 20.26
N LEU A 214 -10.67 13.23 21.14
CA LEU A 214 -10.70 13.44 22.59
C LEU A 214 -9.32 13.94 23.02
N ASP A 215 -9.27 14.73 24.10
CA ASP A 215 -8.01 15.09 24.74
C ASP A 215 -7.33 13.88 25.39
N LYS A 216 -6.03 13.99 25.71
CA LYS A 216 -5.23 12.91 26.26
C LYS A 216 -5.88 12.21 27.45
N ASN A 217 -6.47 12.97 28.39
CA ASN A 217 -7.11 12.42 29.58
C ASN A 217 -8.41 11.71 29.24
N SER A 218 -9.21 12.32 28.36
CA SER A 218 -10.47 11.77 27.89
C SER A 218 -10.25 10.47 27.08
N SER A 219 -9.22 10.41 26.23
CA SER A 219 -8.78 9.20 25.53
C SER A 219 -8.32 8.12 26.50
N ALA A 220 -7.51 8.47 27.51
CA ALA A 220 -7.08 7.54 28.54
C ALA A 220 -8.27 6.94 29.31
N PHE A 221 -9.26 7.77 29.62
CA PHE A 221 -10.46 7.33 30.30
C PHE A 221 -11.38 6.46 29.44
N LEU A 222 -11.49 6.74 28.13
CA LEU A 222 -12.25 5.89 27.21
C LEU A 222 -11.72 4.45 27.21
N PHE A 223 -10.41 4.27 26.97
CA PHE A 223 -9.81 2.94 26.99
C PHE A 223 -9.94 2.27 28.36
N LYS A 224 -9.83 3.04 29.45
CA LYS A 224 -10.06 2.53 30.79
C LYS A 224 -11.48 1.97 30.97
N LEU A 225 -12.49 2.70 30.54
CA LEU A 225 -13.88 2.22 30.57
C LEU A 225 -14.05 0.93 29.76
N LEU A 226 -13.47 0.87 28.56
CA LEU A 226 -13.58 -0.31 27.69
C LEU A 226 -12.92 -1.55 28.32
N ILE A 227 -11.77 -1.37 28.99
CA ILE A 227 -11.07 -2.44 29.72
C ILE A 227 -11.88 -2.88 30.95
N GLU A 228 -12.29 -1.93 31.81
CA GLU A 228 -13.02 -2.24 33.05
C GLU A 228 -14.38 -2.86 32.78
N ALA A 229 -15.05 -2.47 31.69
CA ALA A 229 -16.30 -3.07 31.24
C ALA A 229 -16.12 -4.41 30.51
N LYS A 230 -14.87 -4.90 30.35
CA LYS A 230 -14.52 -6.12 29.62
C LYS A 230 -15.03 -6.15 28.16
N LEU A 231 -15.14 -4.98 27.54
CA LEU A 231 -15.54 -4.83 26.13
C LEU A 231 -14.37 -5.05 25.17
N ILE A 232 -13.14 -4.89 25.66
CA ILE A 232 -11.90 -5.19 24.95
C ILE A 232 -10.98 -6.02 25.86
N TYR A 233 -10.41 -7.08 25.32
CA TYR A 233 -9.41 -7.93 25.98
C TYR A 233 -8.44 -8.50 24.93
N MET A 234 -7.19 -8.74 25.32
CA MET A 234 -6.14 -9.26 24.43
C MET A 234 -5.42 -10.49 24.99
N ASP A 235 -5.74 -10.90 26.22
CA ASP A 235 -5.18 -12.07 26.90
C ASP A 235 -6.21 -12.59 27.91
N GLU A 236 -6.17 -13.88 28.21
CA GLU A 236 -7.02 -14.51 29.25
C GLU A 236 -6.63 -14.05 30.66
N ASN A 237 -5.36 -13.72 30.87
CA ASN A 237 -4.88 -13.13 32.11
C ASN A 237 -5.18 -11.62 32.13
N GLU A 238 -6.02 -11.17 33.07
CA GLU A 238 -6.49 -9.78 33.15
C GLU A 238 -5.34 -8.75 33.21
N ALA A 239 -4.29 -9.02 33.98
CA ALA A 239 -3.15 -8.10 34.12
C ALA A 239 -2.31 -8.02 32.82
N LYS A 240 -2.11 -9.15 32.13
CA LYS A 240 -1.44 -9.16 30.82
C LYS A 240 -2.29 -8.47 29.76
N SER A 241 -3.60 -8.73 29.76
CA SER A 241 -4.57 -8.14 28.85
C SER A 241 -4.58 -6.61 28.97
N GLU A 242 -4.65 -6.08 30.20
CA GLU A 242 -4.58 -4.64 30.47
C GLU A 242 -3.26 -4.04 29.98
N SER A 243 -2.13 -4.70 30.24
CA SER A 243 -0.81 -4.26 29.77
C SER A 243 -0.70 -4.23 28.24
N ASN A 244 -1.22 -5.24 27.56
CA ASN A 244 -1.22 -5.33 26.10
C ASN A 244 -2.10 -4.24 25.47
N ILE A 245 -3.28 -3.97 26.04
CA ILE A 245 -4.17 -2.90 25.56
C ILE A 245 -3.55 -1.52 25.77
N LYS A 246 -2.86 -1.29 26.90
CA LYS A 246 -2.11 -0.04 27.13
C LYS A 246 -1.06 0.18 26.04
N LYS A 247 -0.25 -0.84 25.74
CA LYS A 247 0.73 -0.79 24.66
C LYS A 247 0.06 -0.53 23.33
N PHE A 248 -0.98 -1.29 23.00
CA PHE A 248 -1.76 -1.12 21.78
C PHE A 248 -2.28 0.33 21.61
N ALA A 249 -2.81 0.94 22.68
CA ALA A 249 -3.28 2.32 22.65
C ALA A 249 -2.15 3.33 22.36
N GLU A 250 -0.99 3.17 23.00
CA GLU A 250 0.19 4.05 22.78
C GLU A 250 0.77 3.87 21.37
N THR A 251 0.79 2.63 20.90
CA THR A 251 1.34 2.21 19.62
C THR A 251 0.46 2.69 18.45
N HIS A 252 -0.87 2.56 18.55
CA HIS A 252 -1.75 2.78 17.40
C HIS A 252 -2.69 3.98 17.48
N PHE A 253 -2.65 4.83 18.51
CA PHE A 253 -3.55 5.97 18.63
C PHE A 253 -2.86 7.33 18.85
N ASN A 254 -3.48 8.36 18.29
CA ASN A 254 -3.25 9.78 18.56
C ASN A 254 -4.45 10.39 19.28
N TYR A 255 -4.27 11.57 19.88
CA TYR A 255 -5.33 12.34 20.50
C TYR A 255 -5.32 13.79 19.99
N THR A 256 -6.45 14.48 20.14
CA THR A 256 -6.58 15.89 19.76
C THR A 256 -6.35 16.77 20.98
N ASP A 257 -5.35 17.66 20.95
CA ASP A 257 -5.05 18.54 22.07
C ASP A 257 -5.98 19.76 22.16
N SER A 258 -5.77 20.63 23.16
CA SER A 258 -6.58 21.84 23.37
C SER A 258 -6.51 22.85 22.23
N ASN A 259 -5.47 22.77 21.38
CA ASN A 259 -5.26 23.63 20.23
C ASN A 259 -5.74 22.95 18.92
N ASN A 260 -6.50 21.87 19.02
CA ASN A 260 -6.96 21.03 17.90
C ASN A 260 -5.82 20.37 17.10
N LEU A 261 -4.64 20.21 17.71
CA LEU A 261 -3.50 19.53 17.09
C LEU A 261 -3.50 18.03 17.42
N CYS A 262 -3.13 17.22 16.44
CA CYS A 262 -2.96 15.78 16.60
C CYS A 262 -1.65 15.49 17.34
N LYS A 263 -1.71 14.80 18.49
CA LYS A 263 -0.55 14.45 19.30
C LYS A 263 -0.51 12.96 19.60
N PRO A 264 0.68 12.34 19.68
CA PRO A 264 0.80 10.93 19.99
C PRO A 264 0.31 10.64 21.42
N LEU A 265 -0.42 9.54 21.59
CA LEU A 265 -0.91 9.09 22.89
C LEU A 265 0.21 8.40 23.69
N THR A 266 1.26 9.14 24.05
CA THR A 266 2.37 8.65 24.87
C THR A 266 2.01 8.62 26.35
N ASP A 267 2.72 7.83 27.18
CA ASP A 267 2.52 7.75 28.63
C ASP A 267 1.08 7.42 29.05
N PHE A 268 0.37 6.62 28.26
CA PHE A 268 -0.99 6.20 28.55
C PHE A 268 -1.07 5.53 29.91
N SER A 269 -0.11 4.67 30.24
CA SER A 269 -0.05 3.98 31.54
C SER A 269 -0.01 4.95 32.74
N LYS A 270 0.67 6.09 32.57
CA LYS A 270 0.76 7.14 33.58
C LYS A 270 -0.57 7.88 33.71
N GLU A 271 -1.22 8.21 32.60
CA GLU A 271 -2.52 8.90 32.62
C GLU A 271 -3.64 7.99 33.12
N TYR A 272 -3.64 6.72 32.73
CA TYR A 272 -4.52 5.66 33.21
C TYR A 272 -4.52 5.57 34.74
N SER A 273 -3.32 5.57 35.34
CA SER A 273 -3.11 5.47 36.79
C SER A 273 -3.57 6.72 37.55
N LYS A 274 -3.46 7.90 36.92
CA LYS A 274 -3.85 9.21 37.49
C LYS A 274 -5.36 9.49 37.46
N LEU A 275 -6.18 8.63 36.85
CA LEU A 275 -7.64 8.85 36.73
C LEU A 275 -8.41 8.70 38.05
N LYS A 276 -7.74 8.45 39.19
CA LYS A 276 -8.35 8.31 40.52
C LYS A 276 -8.60 9.65 41.27
N GLY A 277 -8.37 10.82 40.66
CA GLY A 277 -8.47 12.15 41.31
C GLY A 277 -9.71 12.98 40.95
N SER A 278 -10.16 13.84 41.89
CA SER A 278 -11.35 14.70 41.76
C SER A 278 -11.30 15.71 40.61
N SER A 279 -10.10 16.19 40.23
CA SER A 279 -9.89 17.18 39.16
C SER A 279 -10.18 16.67 37.75
N LYS A 280 -10.31 15.35 37.56
CA LYS A 280 -10.56 14.73 36.24
C LYS A 280 -12.03 14.31 36.03
N LYS A 281 -12.91 14.51 37.03
CA LYS A 281 -14.32 14.10 36.98
C LYS A 281 -15.11 14.73 35.82
N ASN A 282 -14.82 15.98 35.47
CA ASN A 282 -15.53 16.67 34.38
C ASN A 282 -15.22 16.06 33.00
N ASN A 283 -13.96 15.69 32.75
CA ASN A 283 -13.57 15.03 31.50
C ASN A 283 -14.15 13.61 31.43
N GLN A 284 -14.16 12.89 32.55
CA GLN A 284 -14.77 11.57 32.66
C GLN A 284 -16.28 11.62 32.35
N LEU A 285 -16.99 12.56 32.98
CA LEU A 285 -18.42 12.77 32.73
C LEU A 285 -18.69 13.14 31.26
N LYS A 286 -17.82 13.95 30.64
CA LYS A 286 -17.93 14.30 29.22
C LYS A 286 -17.86 13.07 28.32
N VAL A 287 -16.90 12.17 28.55
CA VAL A 287 -16.78 10.91 27.78
C VAL A 287 -18.01 10.04 27.97
N LEU A 288 -18.51 9.87 29.20
CA LEU A 288 -19.71 9.08 29.47
C LEU A 288 -20.95 9.65 28.77
N LYS A 289 -21.12 10.97 28.76
CA LYS A 289 -22.23 11.63 28.04
C LYS A 289 -22.16 11.39 26.53
N ILE A 290 -20.96 11.46 25.94
CA ILE A 290 -20.75 11.17 24.51
C ILE A 290 -21.11 9.72 24.18
N LEU A 291 -20.60 8.76 24.96
CA LEU A 291 -20.89 7.34 24.77
C LEU A 291 -22.38 7.03 24.95
N SER A 292 -22.98 7.51 26.03
CA SER A 292 -24.41 7.32 26.33
C SER A 292 -25.29 7.88 25.21
N SER A 293 -24.96 9.08 24.69
CA SER A 293 -25.70 9.65 23.57
C SER A 293 -25.56 8.81 22.29
N TYR A 294 -24.37 8.28 22.00
CA TYR A 294 -24.15 7.45 20.81
C TYR A 294 -24.90 6.12 20.90
N ILE A 295 -24.79 5.44 22.04
CA ILE A 295 -25.47 4.16 22.30
C ILE A 295 -26.99 4.34 22.19
N SER A 296 -27.56 5.37 22.81
CA SER A 296 -29.01 5.63 22.74
C SER A 296 -29.48 5.81 21.30
N LYS A 297 -28.77 6.64 20.50
CA LYS A 297 -29.08 6.83 19.07
C LYS A 297 -28.97 5.53 18.27
N LYS A 298 -28.02 4.66 18.59
CA LYS A 298 -27.86 3.38 17.90
C LYS A 298 -28.93 2.37 18.29
N ILE A 299 -29.36 2.34 19.56
CA ILE A 299 -30.50 1.54 20.01
C ILE A 299 -31.77 1.98 19.26
N ASP A 300 -32.05 3.27 19.20
CA ASP A 300 -33.21 3.81 18.48
C ASP A 300 -33.18 3.48 16.98
N TYR A 301 -31.99 3.45 16.38
CA TYR A 301 -31.81 3.06 14.99
C TYR A 301 -32.04 1.55 14.77
N LEU A 302 -31.54 0.70 15.66
CA LEU A 302 -31.66 -0.76 15.55
C LEU A 302 -33.05 -1.29 15.90
N ASN A 303 -33.83 -0.52 16.67
CA ASN A 303 -35.22 -0.84 17.00
C ASN A 303 -36.23 -0.38 15.94
N LYS A 304 -35.78 0.23 14.84
CA LYS A 304 -36.58 0.60 13.66
C LYS A 304 -36.41 -0.43 12.56
#